data_AF-A0A8T4FR12-F1
#
_entry.id   AF-A0A8T4FR12-F1
#
_cell.length_a   1.000
_cell.length_b   1.000
_cell.length_c   1.000
_cell.angle_alpha   90.00
_cell.angle_beta   90.00
_cell.angle_gamma   90.00
#
_symmetry.space_group_name_H-M   'P 1'
#
loop_
_entity.id
_entity.type
_entity.pdbx_description
1 polymer ?
#
loop_
_entity_poly.entity_id
_entity_poly.type
_entity_poly.pdbx_seq_one_letter_code
_entity_poly.pdbx_strand_id
1 'polypeptide(L)'
;SSHITTDVEKIADYVVLIEDGKVVLEGEKDAIMSRFGILHGPSDGGLRGQGIVRRRMEPHGCSYLIDGRDEFLRSHLDMGVDPASLEDLMIMMSRGEEA
;
A
#
# COMPACT_ATOMS: atom_id res chain seq x y z
N SER A 1 12.52 -11.87 -7.17
CA SER A 1 12.76 -10.90 -8.26
C SER A 1 12.53 -9.51 -7.70
N SER A 2 13.40 -9.08 -6.78
CA SER A 2 13.17 -7.91 -5.91
C SER A 2 14.29 -6.87 -5.98
N HIS A 3 15.27 -7.07 -6.87
CA HIS A 3 16.40 -6.16 -7.01
C HIS A 3 15.99 -4.88 -7.75
N ILE A 4 15.28 -5.00 -8.89
CA ILE A 4 14.92 -3.83 -9.71
C ILE A 4 14.08 -2.80 -8.95
N THR A 5 13.00 -3.22 -8.26
CA THR A 5 12.11 -2.29 -7.56
C THR A 5 12.83 -1.57 -6.41
N THR A 6 13.64 -2.29 -5.64
CA THR A 6 14.42 -1.73 -4.54
C THR A 6 15.50 -0.77 -5.03
N ASP A 7 16.13 -1.08 -6.17
CA ASP A 7 17.10 -0.18 -6.81
C ASP A 7 16.43 1.10 -7.32
N VAL A 8 15.26 0.98 -7.95
CA VAL A 8 14.44 2.14 -8.38
C VAL A 8 14.02 3.00 -7.19
N GLU A 9 13.55 2.40 -6.11
CA GLU A 9 13.15 3.13 -4.90
C GLU A 9 14.30 3.96 -4.31
N LYS A 10 15.54 3.49 -4.40
CA LYS A 10 16.71 4.24 -3.91
C LYS A 10 17.06 5.46 -4.77
N ILE A 11 16.88 5.37 -6.10
CA ILE A 11 17.38 6.38 -7.04
C ILE A 11 16.31 7.31 -7.60
N ALA A 12 15.02 6.95 -7.47
CA ALA A 12 13.92 7.71 -8.06
C ALA A 12 13.47 8.87 -7.17
N ASP A 13 13.16 10.00 -7.81
CA ASP A 13 12.50 11.16 -7.18
C ASP A 13 10.99 11.16 -7.45
N TYR A 14 10.56 10.65 -8.60
CA TYR A 14 9.16 10.61 -9.04
C TYR A 14 8.81 9.21 -9.55
N VAL A 15 7.61 8.74 -9.20
CA VAL A 15 7.12 7.43 -9.56
C VAL A 15 5.80 7.59 -10.31
N VAL A 16 5.63 6.81 -11.38
CA VAL A 16 4.36 6.61 -12.06
C VAL A 16 4.11 5.11 -12.14
N LEU A 17 3.01 4.66 -11.53
CA LEU A 17 2.56 3.28 -11.61
C LEU A 17 1.47 3.18 -12.68
N ILE A 18 1.71 2.30 -13.66
CA ILE A 18 0.83 2.07 -14.80
C ILE A 18 0.34 0.62 -14.75
N GLU A 19 -0.97 0.44 -14.80
CA GLU A 19 -1.63 -0.85 -14.93
C GLU A 19 -2.63 -0.83 -16.08
N ASP A 20 -2.58 -1.84 -16.95
CA ASP A 20 -3.45 -1.98 -18.12
C ASP A 20 -3.50 -0.69 -19.00
N GLY A 21 -2.34 -0.05 -19.16
CA GLY A 21 -2.20 1.20 -19.91
C GLY A 21 -2.78 2.45 -19.22
N LYS A 22 -3.18 2.37 -17.95
CA LYS A 22 -3.73 3.48 -17.16
C LYS A 22 -2.81 3.82 -16.00
N VAL A 23 -2.64 5.11 -15.73
CA VAL A 23 -1.93 5.59 -14.54
C VAL A 23 -2.84 5.32 -13.33
N VAL A 24 -2.35 4.52 -12.38
CA VAL A 24 -3.08 4.18 -11.14
C VAL A 24 -2.52 4.90 -9.91
N LEU A 25 -1.27 5.36 -9.99
CA LEU A 25 -0.64 6.18 -8.95
C LEU A 25 0.49 6.99 -9.59
N GLU A 26 0.62 8.26 -9.22
CA GLU A 26 1.77 9.07 -9.60
C GLU A 26 2.10 10.10 -8.51
N GLY A 27 3.36 10.53 -8.45
CA GLY A 27 3.82 11.54 -7.51
C GLY A 27 5.29 11.41 -7.14
N GLU A 28 5.74 12.33 -6.29
CA GLU A 28 7.06 12.24 -5.65
C GLU A 28 7.15 10.96 -4.82
N LYS A 29 8.25 10.23 -4.95
CA LYS A 29 8.45 8.93 -4.30
C LYS A 29 8.27 9.05 -2.78
N ASP A 30 8.95 10.00 -2.16
CA ASP A 30 8.91 10.15 -0.69
C ASP A 30 7.51 10.54 -0.20
N ALA A 31 6.77 11.35 -0.97
CA ALA A 31 5.39 11.68 -0.67
C ALA A 31 4.46 10.47 -0.76
N ILE A 32 4.62 9.65 -1.81
CA ILE A 32 3.89 8.38 -1.97
C ILE A 32 4.19 7.44 -0.78
N MET A 33 5.48 7.19 -0.49
CA MET A 33 5.89 6.27 0.57
C MET A 33 5.47 6.74 1.98
N SER A 34 5.37 8.06 2.19
CA SER A 34 4.85 8.62 3.44
C SER A 34 3.33 8.52 3.55
N ARG A 35 2.61 8.63 2.44
CA ARG A 35 1.13 8.65 2.40
C ARG A 35 0.54 7.28 2.65
N PHE A 36 1.12 6.24 2.04
CA PHE A 36 0.57 4.90 2.08
C PHE A 36 1.18 4.04 3.19
N GLY A 37 0.39 3.11 3.70
CA GLY A 37 0.83 2.12 4.66
C GLY A 37 0.21 0.75 4.44
N ILE A 38 0.82 -0.28 5.02
CA ILE A 38 0.31 -1.65 5.02
C ILE A 38 -0.11 -2.01 6.44
N LEU A 39 -1.37 -2.41 6.57
CA LEU A 39 -1.90 -2.98 7.79
C LEU A 39 -2.04 -4.49 7.60
N HIS A 40 -1.46 -5.28 8.50
CA HIS A 40 -1.66 -6.71 8.54
C HIS A 40 -2.77 -7.05 9.54
N GLY A 41 -3.81 -7.72 9.04
CA GLY A 41 -4.99 -8.06 9.82
C GLY A 41 -5.42 -9.52 9.68
N PRO A 42 -6.47 -9.91 10.42
CA PRO A 42 -6.99 -11.27 10.40
C PRO A 42 -7.50 -11.66 9.01
N SER A 43 -7.41 -12.95 8.70
CA SER A 43 -7.73 -13.55 7.38
C SER A 43 -9.22 -13.48 6.99
N ASP A 44 -10.10 -12.97 7.84
CA ASP A 44 -11.53 -12.87 7.54
C ASP A 44 -11.83 -11.80 6.47
N GLY A 45 -10.87 -10.90 6.18
CA GLY A 45 -11.00 -9.89 5.13
C GLY A 45 -12.05 -8.81 5.41
N GLY A 46 -12.75 -8.90 6.55
CA GLY A 46 -13.88 -8.05 6.92
C GLY A 46 -13.51 -6.66 7.44
N LEU A 47 -12.22 -6.32 7.52
CA LEU A 47 -11.83 -4.99 7.98
C LEU A 47 -12.18 -3.96 6.89
N ARG A 48 -13.08 -3.05 7.25
CA ARG A 48 -13.55 -1.94 6.41
C ARG A 48 -13.51 -0.67 7.22
N GLY A 49 -13.08 0.42 6.60
CA GLY A 49 -12.94 1.69 7.28
C GLY A 49 -12.39 2.77 6.37
N GLN A 50 -12.52 4.01 6.82
CA GLN A 50 -11.94 5.16 6.14
C GLN A 50 -10.41 4.98 6.05
N GLY A 51 -9.87 5.16 4.85
CA GLY A 51 -8.45 4.99 4.57
C GLY A 51 -8.06 3.61 4.04
N ILE A 52 -8.88 2.56 4.19
CA ILE A 52 -8.59 1.25 3.55
C ILE A 52 -9.01 1.31 2.09
N VAL A 53 -8.06 1.28 1.16
CA VAL A 53 -8.34 1.40 -0.28
C VAL A 53 -8.31 0.06 -1.00
N ARG A 54 -7.47 -0.88 -0.55
CA ARG A 54 -7.38 -2.22 -1.12
C ARG A 54 -7.08 -3.25 -0.06
N ARG A 55 -7.43 -4.50 -0.31
CA ARG A 55 -7.08 -5.66 0.52
C ARG A 55 -6.52 -6.79 -0.33
N ARG A 56 -5.69 -7.63 0.27
CA ARG A 56 -5.14 -8.81 -0.38
C ARG A 56 -5.14 -9.98 0.61
N MET A 57 -5.82 -11.05 0.24
CA MET A 57 -5.85 -12.29 1.01
C MET A 57 -4.50 -13.01 0.91
N GLU A 58 -3.99 -13.47 2.05
CA GLU A 58 -2.72 -14.17 2.16
C GLU A 58 -2.91 -15.48 2.96
N PRO A 59 -1.98 -16.45 2.88
CA PRO A 59 -2.16 -17.76 3.50
C PRO A 59 -2.42 -17.72 5.02
N HIS A 60 -1.95 -16.68 5.70
CA HIS A 60 -2.02 -16.54 7.16
C HIS A 60 -2.67 -15.24 7.62
N GLY A 61 -3.33 -14.50 6.72
CA GLY A 61 -3.82 -13.16 7.06
C GLY A 61 -4.41 -12.42 5.87
N CYS A 62 -4.67 -11.14 6.08
CA CYS A 62 -5.03 -10.23 5.02
C CYS A 62 -4.19 -8.96 5.17
N SER A 63 -3.62 -8.47 4.07
CA SER A 63 -2.91 -7.21 4.02
C SER A 63 -3.82 -6.14 3.45
N TYR A 64 -3.84 -4.97 4.07
CA TYR A 64 -4.70 -3.84 3.71
C TYR A 64 -3.84 -2.64 3.35
N LEU A 65 -4.10 -2.06 2.18
CA LEU A 65 -3.45 -0.83 1.75
C LEU A 65 -4.22 0.34 2.35
N ILE A 66 -3.51 1.12 3.15
CA ILE A 66 -4.01 2.31 3.82
C ILE A 66 -3.56 3.54 3.02
N ASP A 67 -4.51 4.36 2.61
CA ASP A 67 -4.28 5.70 2.09
C ASP A 67 -4.45 6.72 3.23
N GLY A 68 -3.42 7.52 3.47
CA GLY A 68 -3.39 8.48 4.58
C GLY A 68 -2.99 7.81 5.90
N ARG A 69 -1.84 7.14 5.91
CA ARG A 69 -1.29 6.40 7.07
C ARG A 69 -1.36 7.20 8.38
N ASP A 70 -0.92 8.46 8.39
CA ASP A 70 -0.91 9.30 9.58
C ASP A 70 -2.31 9.63 10.11
N GLU A 71 -3.29 9.83 9.22
CA GLU A 71 -4.69 10.06 9.60
C GLU A 71 -5.34 8.78 10.13
N PHE A 72 -5.03 7.65 9.49
CA PHE A 72 -5.51 6.34 9.91
C PHE A 72 -5.01 5.99 11.32
N LEU A 73 -3.72 6.18 11.61
CA LEU A 73 -3.12 5.93 12.92
C LEU A 73 -3.70 6.83 14.02
N ARG A 74 -4.06 8.07 13.69
CA ARG A 74 -4.73 8.98 14.64
C ARG A 74 -6.14 8.50 15.02
N SER A 75 -6.84 7.87 14.08
CA SER A 75 -8.20 7.37 14.28
C SER A 75 -8.22 5.95 14.88
N HIS A 76 -7.12 5.20 14.74
CA HIS A 76 -7.00 3.81 15.15
C HIS A 76 -5.68 3.57 15.91
N LEU A 77 -5.60 4.12 17.13
CA LEU A 77 -4.39 4.10 17.96
C LEU A 77 -3.90 2.69 18.33
N ASP A 78 -4.79 1.69 18.31
CA ASP A 78 -4.48 0.29 18.65
C ASP A 78 -3.98 -0.55 17.45
N MET A 79 -3.94 0.02 16.24
CA MET A 79 -3.51 -0.70 15.03
C MET A 79 -2.11 -0.29 14.58
N GLY A 80 -1.26 -1.28 14.31
CA GLY A 80 0.07 -1.08 13.71
C GLY A 80 -0.04 -1.00 12.19
N VAL A 81 0.47 0.09 11.60
CA VAL A 81 0.53 0.27 10.14
C VAL A 81 1.98 0.54 9.74
N ASP A 82 2.54 -0.35 8.93
CA ASP A 82 3.89 -0.23 8.41
C ASP A 82 3.92 0.73 7.20
N PRO A 83 5.05 1.42 6.93
CA PRO A 83 5.24 2.15 5.68
C PRO A 83 5.12 1.19 4.48
N ALA A 84 4.38 1.58 3.44
CA ALA A 84 4.33 0.81 2.22
C ALA A 84 5.62 1.01 1.40
N SER A 85 6.22 -0.09 0.94
CA SER A 85 7.28 -0.03 -0.07
C SER A 85 6.70 0.15 -1.48
N LEU A 86 7.53 0.50 -2.45
CA LEU A 86 7.14 0.54 -3.85
C LEU A 86 6.69 -0.86 -4.35
N GLU A 87 7.30 -1.93 -3.84
CA GLU A 87 6.88 -3.31 -4.16
C GLU A 87 5.48 -3.60 -3.61
N ASP A 88 5.18 -3.20 -2.38
CA ASP A 88 3.85 -3.35 -1.79
C ASP A 88 2.80 -2.59 -2.61
N LEU A 89 3.09 -1.34 -2.98
CA LEU A 89 2.20 -0.52 -3.81
C LEU A 89 1.94 -1.19 -5.16
N MET A 90 2.97 -1.71 -5.82
CA MET A 90 2.81 -2.45 -7.09
C MET A 90 1.92 -3.68 -6.91
N ILE A 91 2.15 -4.49 -5.87
CA ILE A 91 1.38 -5.70 -5.62
C ILE A 91 -0.07 -5.37 -5.27
N MET A 92 -0.29 -4.40 -4.38
CA MET A 92 -1.63 -4.02 -3.93
C MET A 92 -2.43 -3.36 -5.05
N MET A 93 -1.82 -2.48 -5.84
CA MET A 93 -2.48 -1.85 -6.97
C MET A 93 -2.76 -2.81 -8.13
N SER A 94 -2.04 -3.94 -8.21
CA SER A 94 -2.25 -4.91 -9.29
C SER A 94 -3.07 -6.14 -8.92
N ARG A 95 -2.93 -6.61 -7.69
CA ARG A 95 -3.51 -7.87 -7.21
C ARG A 95 -4.37 -7.69 -5.96
N GLY A 96 -4.45 -6.49 -5.41
CA GLY A 96 -5.37 -6.17 -4.33
C GLY A 96 -6.78 -5.94 -4.86
N GLU A 97 -7.75 -6.47 -4.13
CA GLU A 97 -9.17 -6.26 -4.35
C GLU A 97 -9.62 -4.96 -3.65
N GLU A 98 -10.63 -4.28 -4.19
CA GLU A 98 -11.24 -3.14 -3.50
C GLU A 98 -11.87 -3.58 -2.17
N ALA A 99 -11.65 -2.80 -1.11
CA ALA A 99 -12.05 -3.14 0.26
C ALA A 99 -13.53 -2.79 0.57
#